data_AF-A0A7L4F2E9-F1
#
_entry.id   AF-A0A7L4F2E9-F1
#
_cell.length_a   1.000
_cell.length_b   1.000
_cell.length_c   1.000
_cell.angle_alpha   90.00
_cell.angle_beta   90.00
_cell.angle_gamma   90.00
#
_symmetry.space_group_name_H-M   'P 1'
#
loop_
_entity.id
_entity.type
_entity.pdbx_description
1 polymer ?
#
loop_
_entity_poly.entity_id
_entity_poly.type
_entity_poly.pdbx_seq_one_letter_code
_entity_poly.pdbx_strand_id
1 'polypeptide(L)'
;AVEEMEPLQKLYRLLEAKGFHRRMEGVALLLDLCKTSPQLIFTYVVQVCRFLLRFADCHKKVKQNALDVLAEIIGVLEDALNTVIIGLVDRITKNLNSNDPGVHTAA
;
A
#
# COMPACT_ATOMS: atom_id res chain seq x y z
N ALA A 1 -13.07 -18.01 -5.14
CA ALA A 1 -11.75 -18.64 -5.34
C ALA A 1 -11.00 -18.13 -6.59
N VAL A 2 -11.43 -18.40 -7.84
CA VAL A 2 -10.69 -17.92 -9.04
C VAL A 2 -11.00 -16.44 -9.37
N GLU A 3 -12.26 -16.03 -9.28
CA GLU A 3 -12.67 -14.65 -9.59
C GLU A 3 -12.12 -13.61 -8.60
N GLU A 4 -12.03 -13.95 -7.31
CA GLU A 4 -11.43 -13.11 -6.26
C GLU A 4 -9.92 -12.87 -6.46
N MET A 5 -9.24 -13.74 -7.21
CA MET A 5 -7.81 -13.61 -7.47
C MET A 5 -7.48 -12.66 -8.63
N GLU A 6 -8.40 -12.43 -9.56
CA GLU A 6 -8.17 -11.53 -10.69
C GLU A 6 -7.82 -10.09 -10.27
N PRO A 7 -8.58 -9.41 -9.37
CA PRO A 7 -8.22 -8.08 -8.91
C PRO A 7 -6.89 -8.06 -8.16
N LEU A 8 -6.57 -9.10 -7.39
CA LEU A 8 -5.29 -9.22 -6.69
C LEU A 8 -4.12 -9.42 -7.65
N GLN A 9 -4.28 -10.25 -8.69
CA GLN A 9 -3.26 -10.42 -9.72
C GLN A 9 -3.00 -9.12 -10.46
N LYS A 10 -4.06 -8.38 -10.81
CA LYS A 10 -3.94 -7.05 -11.43
C LYS A 10 -3.20 -6.09 -10.50
N LEU A 11 -3.56 -6.06 -9.21
CA LEU A 11 -2.89 -5.26 -8.20
C LEU A 11 -1.39 -5.57 -8.13
N TYR A 12 -1.00 -6.84 -8.03
CA TYR A 12 0.40 -7.22 -7.95
C TYR A 12 1.20 -6.82 -9.19
N ARG A 13 0.65 -7.06 -10.40
CA ARG A 13 1.30 -6.65 -11.65
C ARG A 13 1.53 -5.14 -11.71
N LEU A 14 0.58 -4.34 -11.23
CA LEU A 14 0.71 -2.88 -11.20
C LEU A 14 1.76 -2.44 -10.17
N LEU A 15 1.73 -3.00 -8.95
CA LEU A 15 2.68 -2.67 -7.89
C LEU A 15 4.13 -3.05 -8.26
N GLU A 16 4.34 -4.13 -9.00
CA GLU A 16 5.66 -4.61 -9.42
C GLU A 16 6.15 -4.00 -10.76
N ALA A 17 5.35 -3.13 -11.37
CA ALA A 17 5.68 -2.53 -12.66
C ALA A 17 6.94 -1.65 -12.59
N LYS A 18 7.74 -1.67 -13.66
CA LYS A 18 8.95 -0.83 -13.79
C LYS A 18 8.62 0.68 -13.79
N GLY A 19 7.52 1.06 -14.44
CA GLY A 19 7.10 2.46 -14.56
C GLY A 19 6.40 2.96 -13.29
N PHE A 20 6.81 4.12 -12.77
CA PHE A 20 6.23 4.67 -11.55
C PHE A 20 4.73 4.98 -11.68
N HIS A 21 4.26 5.42 -12.85
CA HIS A 21 2.83 5.65 -13.11
C HIS A 21 1.99 4.38 -12.89
N ARG A 22 2.47 3.23 -13.36
CA ARG A 22 1.79 1.94 -13.15
C ARG A 22 1.78 1.53 -11.68
N ARG A 23 2.86 1.84 -10.95
CA ARG A 23 2.88 1.63 -9.49
C ARG A 23 1.87 2.52 -8.78
N MET A 24 1.72 3.79 -9.19
CA MET A 24 0.67 4.69 -8.68
C MET A 24 -0.73 4.13 -8.97
N GLU A 25 -0.99 3.61 -10.17
CA GLU A 25 -2.25 2.92 -10.50
C GLU A 25 -2.49 1.72 -9.56
N GLY A 26 -1.44 0.97 -9.23
CA GLY A 26 -1.52 -0.13 -8.27
C GLY A 26 -1.89 0.33 -6.87
N VAL A 27 -1.31 1.44 -6.40
CA VAL A 27 -1.65 2.03 -5.09
C VAL A 27 -3.10 2.54 -5.08
N ALA A 28 -3.55 3.19 -6.14
CA ALA A 28 -4.94 3.62 -6.27
C ALA A 28 -5.92 2.44 -6.31
N LEU A 29 -5.57 1.34 -7.01
CA LEU A 29 -6.37 0.12 -7.02
C LEU A 29 -6.44 -0.54 -5.63
N LEU A 30 -5.35 -0.49 -4.85
CA LEU A 30 -5.39 -0.98 -3.47
C LEU A 30 -6.40 -0.20 -2.63
N LEU A 31 -6.38 1.14 -2.71
CA LEU A 31 -7.34 1.98 -2.01
C LEU A 31 -8.79 1.61 -2.37
N ASP A 32 -9.05 1.44 -3.66
CA ASP A 32 -10.37 1.05 -4.17
C ASP A 32 -10.79 -0.32 -3.63
N LEU A 33 -9.91 -1.32 -3.65
CA LEU A 33 -10.20 -2.66 -3.13
C LEU A 33 -10.41 -2.66 -1.61
N CYS A 34 -9.67 -1.86 -0.84
CA CYS A 34 -9.92 -1.70 0.59
C CYS A 34 -11.32 -1.12 0.85
N LYS A 35 -11.77 -0.14 0.05
CA LYS A 35 -13.06 0.51 0.23
C LYS A 35 -14.24 -0.34 -0.27
N THR A 36 -14.07 -1.03 -1.38
CA THR A 36 -15.16 -1.77 -2.07
C THR A 36 -15.21 -3.25 -1.70
N SER A 37 -14.09 -3.84 -1.30
CA SER A 37 -13.94 -5.27 -1.01
C SER A 37 -13.00 -5.53 0.18
N PRO A 38 -13.24 -4.92 1.36
CA PRO A 38 -12.34 -5.04 2.52
C PRO A 38 -12.09 -6.48 2.97
N GLN A 39 -13.10 -7.36 2.87
CA GLN A 39 -12.97 -8.78 3.23
C GLN A 39 -11.97 -9.55 2.36
N LEU A 40 -11.86 -9.17 1.08
CA LEU A 40 -10.84 -9.71 0.19
C LEU A 40 -9.45 -9.31 0.68
N ILE A 41 -9.26 -8.03 1.03
CA ILE A 41 -7.99 -7.54 1.55
C ILE A 41 -7.64 -8.18 2.89
N PHE A 42 -8.62 -8.41 3.78
CA PHE A 42 -8.42 -9.12 5.05
C PHE A 42 -7.92 -10.54 4.86
N THR A 43 -8.56 -11.27 3.96
CA THR A 43 -8.20 -12.66 3.65
C THR A 43 -6.77 -12.77 3.13
N TYR A 44 -6.30 -11.75 2.41
CA TYR A 44 -4.98 -11.73 1.78
C TYR A 44 -4.04 -10.65 2.34
N VAL A 45 -4.24 -10.21 3.58
CA VAL A 45 -3.55 -9.02 4.12
C VAL A 45 -2.03 -9.19 4.10
N VAL A 46 -1.53 -10.38 4.44
CA VAL A 46 -0.10 -10.72 4.40
C VAL A 46 0.47 -10.61 2.98
N GLN A 47 -0.27 -11.06 1.97
CA GLN A 47 0.15 -11.01 0.57
C GLN A 47 0.05 -9.60 0.00
N VAL A 48 -1.00 -8.86 0.38
CA VAL A 48 -1.21 -7.44 0.03
C VAL A 48 -0.15 -6.54 0.67
N CYS A 49 0.46 -6.95 1.79
CA CYS A 49 1.56 -6.22 2.41
C CYS A 49 2.85 -6.13 1.57
N ARG A 50 2.91 -6.76 0.39
CA ARG A 50 3.87 -6.35 -0.66
C ARG A 50 3.73 -4.87 -1.02
N PHE A 51 2.59 -4.25 -0.80
CA PHE A 51 2.39 -2.80 -0.85
C PHE A 51 3.33 -2.02 0.08
N LEU A 52 3.72 -2.57 1.24
CA LEU A 52 4.68 -1.94 2.15
C LEU A 52 6.05 -1.66 1.47
N LEU A 53 6.37 -2.36 0.38
CA LEU A 53 7.54 -2.05 -0.44
C LEU A 53 7.45 -0.68 -1.12
N ARG A 54 6.23 -0.14 -1.31
CA ARG A 54 6.02 1.18 -1.88
C ARG A 54 6.40 2.30 -0.91
N PHE A 55 6.49 2.06 0.40
CA PHE A 55 7.04 3.04 1.34
C PHE A 55 8.55 3.21 1.19
N ALA A 56 9.21 2.25 0.54
CA ALA A 56 10.62 2.30 0.19
C ALA A 56 10.82 2.46 -1.33
N ASP A 57 9.82 2.95 -2.07
CA ASP A 57 9.92 3.09 -3.52
C ASP A 57 11.04 4.06 -3.91
N CYS A 58 11.72 3.76 -5.02
CA CYS A 58 12.76 4.65 -5.55
C CYS A 58 12.18 5.99 -6.03
N HIS A 59 10.89 6.01 -6.42
CA HIS A 59 10.22 7.20 -6.88
C HIS A 59 9.42 7.87 -5.77
N LYS A 60 9.80 9.10 -5.40
CA LYS A 60 9.20 9.83 -4.26
C LYS A 60 7.68 10.02 -4.32
N LYS A 61 7.11 10.26 -5.51
CA LYS A 61 5.65 10.37 -5.64
C LYS A 61 4.92 9.07 -5.31
N VAL A 62 5.54 7.92 -5.59
CA VAL A 62 4.97 6.61 -5.27
C VAL A 62 5.03 6.37 -3.77
N LYS A 63 6.15 6.77 -3.11
CA LYS A 63 6.25 6.73 -1.65
C LYS A 63 5.19 7.58 -0.96
N GLN A 64 5.10 8.85 -1.34
CA GLN A 64 4.12 9.78 -0.78
C GLN A 64 2.69 9.25 -0.96
N ASN A 65 2.32 8.87 -2.19
CA ASN A 65 1.00 8.35 -2.49
C ASN A 65 0.66 7.07 -1.70
N ALA A 66 1.65 6.20 -1.46
CA ALA A 66 1.46 5.02 -0.63
C ALA A 66 1.23 5.37 0.85
N LEU A 67 1.93 6.37 1.38
CA LEU A 67 1.71 6.86 2.75
C LEU A 67 0.34 7.53 2.89
N ASP A 68 -0.06 8.36 1.92
CA ASP A 68 -1.39 8.97 1.88
C ASP A 68 -2.51 7.90 1.86
N VAL A 69 -2.37 6.88 1.00
CA VAL A 69 -3.33 5.77 0.94
C VAL A 69 -3.37 4.97 2.23
N LEU A 70 -2.23 4.77 2.91
CA LEU A 70 -2.23 4.12 4.22
C LEU A 70 -3.10 4.89 5.21
N ALA A 71 -2.93 6.21 5.29
CA ALA A 71 -3.71 7.06 6.20
C ALA A 71 -5.22 6.95 5.92
N GLU A 72 -5.62 6.78 4.66
CA GLU A 72 -7.03 6.56 4.29
C GLU A 72 -7.57 5.18 4.68
N ILE A 73 -6.75 4.12 4.58
CA ILE A 73 -7.21 2.74 4.79
C ILE A 73 -6.94 2.20 6.19
N ILE A 74 -6.19 2.92 7.04
CA ILE A 74 -5.85 2.44 8.38
C ILE A 74 -7.09 2.14 9.22
N GLY A 75 -8.10 3.01 9.15
CA GLY A 75 -9.38 2.83 9.82
C GLY A 75 -10.33 1.87 9.10
N VAL A 76 -10.06 1.53 7.84
CA VAL A 76 -10.82 0.49 7.11
C VAL A 76 -10.29 -0.89 7.48
N LEU A 77 -8.96 -0.99 7.62
CA LEU A 77 -8.31 -2.27 7.81
C LEU A 77 -8.21 -2.72 9.27
N GLU A 78 -8.28 -1.78 10.21
CA GLU A 78 -8.36 -2.02 11.66
C GLU A 78 -7.44 -3.18 12.12
N ASP A 79 -8.03 -4.22 12.73
CA ASP A 79 -7.32 -5.34 13.32
C ASP A 79 -6.52 -6.18 12.31
N ALA A 80 -6.86 -6.12 11.01
CA ALA A 80 -6.09 -6.84 9.99
C ALA A 80 -4.65 -6.29 9.87
N LEU A 81 -4.43 -5.02 10.25
CA LEU A 81 -3.08 -4.45 10.27
C LEU A 81 -2.24 -4.96 11.43
N ASN A 82 -2.84 -5.53 12.49
CA ASN A 82 -2.08 -6.06 13.64
C ASN A 82 -1.09 -7.14 13.20
N THR A 83 -1.42 -7.94 12.18
CA THR A 83 -0.53 -8.97 11.62
C THR A 83 0.76 -8.40 11.02
N VAL A 84 0.76 -7.12 10.62
CA VAL A 84 1.87 -6.47 9.90
C VAL A 84 2.34 -5.18 10.54
N ILE A 85 1.82 -4.83 11.72
CA ILE A 85 2.01 -3.54 12.38
C ILE A 85 3.49 -3.23 12.66
N ILE A 86 4.29 -4.24 13.04
CA ILE A 86 5.72 -4.06 13.30
C ILE A 86 6.46 -3.63 12.02
N GLY A 87 6.17 -4.31 10.90
CA GLY A 87 6.78 -3.96 9.61
C GLY A 87 6.27 -2.64 9.06
N LEU A 88 5.03 -2.28 9.38
CA LEU A 88 4.42 -1.00 9.03
C LEU A 88 5.15 0.15 9.74
N VAL A 89 5.27 0.08 11.06
CA VAL A 89 5.90 1.11 11.91
C VAL A 89 7.37 1.31 11.53
N ASP A 90 8.14 0.24 11.32
CA ASP A 90 9.55 0.35 10.88
C ASP A 90 9.68 1.13 9.57
N ARG A 91 8.79 0.89 8.60
CA ARG A 91 8.84 1.53 7.29
C ARG A 91 8.34 2.97 7.29
N ILE A 92 7.32 3.29 8.09
CA ILE A 92 6.85 4.68 8.27
C ILE A 92 7.94 5.51 8.93
N THR A 93 8.54 5.00 10.01
CA THR A 93 9.59 5.71 10.76
C THR A 93 10.78 6.09 9.87
N LYS A 94 11.14 5.24 8.90
CA LYS A 94 12.18 5.55 7.90
C LYS A 94 11.82 6.71 6.98
N ASN A 95 10.53 6.97 6.75
CA ASN A 95 10.07 8.08 5.92
C ASN A 95 9.93 9.40 6.70
N LEU A 96 9.80 9.36 8.03
CA LEU A 96 9.86 10.56 8.88
C LEU A 96 11.20 11.32 8.74
N ASN A 97 12.28 10.63 8.32
CA ASN A 97 13.58 11.25 8.06
C ASN A 97 13.80 11.63 6.59
N SER A 98 12.74 11.71 5.77
CA SER A 98 12.89 12.04 4.35
C SER A 98 13.26 13.51 4.13
N ASN A 99 14.24 13.75 3.23
CA ASN A 99 14.55 15.10 2.75
C ASN A 99 13.49 15.64 1.76
N ASP A 100 12.55 14.81 1.31
CA ASP A 100 11.43 15.28 0.49
C ASP A 100 10.26 15.69 1.39
N PRO A 101 9.85 16.97 1.40
CA PRO A 101 8.82 17.45 2.32
C PRO A 101 7.48 16.74 2.16
N GLY A 102 7.11 16.37 0.92
CA GLY A 102 5.84 15.66 0.67
C GLY A 102 5.83 14.28 1.30
N VAL A 103 6.95 13.53 1.18
CA VAL A 103 7.10 12.23 1.84
C VAL A 103 7.15 12.37 3.36
N HIS A 104 7.86 13.38 3.88
CA HIS A 104 7.95 13.62 5.33
C HIS A 104 6.59 13.96 5.94
N THR A 105 5.81 14.84 5.30
CA THR A 105 4.48 15.22 5.79
C THR A 105 3.46 14.09 5.70
N ALA A 106 3.59 13.19 4.72
CA ALA A 106 2.68 12.06 4.56
C ALA A 106 2.96 10.90 5.55
N ALA A 107 4.19 10.80 6.06
CA ALA A 107 4.62 9.77 7.02
C ALA A 107 4.19 10.11 8.45
#